data_AF-Q8T9I6-F1
#
_entry.id   AF-Q8T9I6-F1
#
_cell.length_a   1.000
_cell.length_b   1.000
_cell.length_c   1.000
_cell.angle_alpha   90.00
_cell.angle_beta   90.00
_cell.angle_gamma   90.00
#
_symmetry.space_group_name_H-M   'P 1'
#
loop_
_entity.id
_entity.type
_entity.pdbx_description
1 polymer ?
#
loop_
_entity_poly.entity_id
_entity_poly.type
_entity_poly.pdbx_seq_one_letter_code
_entity_poly.pdbx_strand_id
1 'polypeptide(L)'
;MDLDRAWDIYYHVFQKISRQLPQLTSLELPYVSPKLMTCKDLELAVPGSYNPGQELIRISIIKTNLQVITSKQRPRKLCIRGSNGKDYMYLLKGHEDLRQDERVMQLFSLVNTLLLDDPDTFRRNLAIQRYAVIPLSTNSGLIGWVPHCDTLHTLIRDYRDKKKVPLNQEHRTMLNFAPDYDHLTLMQKVEVFEHALGQTQGDDLAKLLWLKSPSSELWFERRNNYTRSLAVMSMVGYILGLGDRHPSNLMLDRMSGKILHIDFGDCFEVAMTREKFPEKIPFRLTRMLIKAMEVTGIEGTYRRTCESVMLVLRRNKDSLMAVLEAFVYDPLLNWRLLDVDKKGNDAVAGAGAPGGRGGSGMQDSLSNSVEDSLPMAKSKPYDPTLQQGGLHNNVADETNSKASQVIKRVKCKLTGTDFQTEKSVNEQSQVELLIQQATNNENLCQCYIGWCPFW
;
A
#
# COMPACT_ATOMS: atom_id res chain seq x y z
N MET A 1 -36.64 14.58 -20.55
CA MET A 1 -37.67 13.52 -20.46
C MET A 1 -37.06 12.12 -20.39
N ASP A 2 -36.34 11.60 -21.39
CA ASP A 2 -35.77 10.24 -21.29
C ASP A 2 -34.58 10.11 -20.32
N LEU A 3 -33.76 11.17 -20.20
CA LEU A 3 -32.63 11.18 -19.26
C LEU A 3 -33.12 11.23 -17.80
N ASP A 4 -34.15 12.02 -17.52
CA ASP A 4 -34.74 12.15 -16.19
C ASP A 4 -35.35 10.81 -15.73
N ARG A 5 -36.05 10.13 -16.64
CA ARG A 5 -36.60 8.80 -16.38
C ARG A 5 -35.52 7.75 -16.12
N ALA A 6 -34.39 7.82 -16.83
CA ALA A 6 -33.25 6.94 -16.57
C ALA A 6 -32.64 7.22 -15.20
N TRP A 7 -32.48 8.49 -14.82
CA TRP A 7 -31.99 8.89 -13.50
C TRP A 7 -32.90 8.42 -12.36
N ASP A 8 -34.23 8.50 -12.54
CA ASP A 8 -35.18 7.99 -11.55
C ASP A 8 -35.02 6.48 -11.33
N ILE A 9 -34.85 5.71 -12.41
CA ILE A 9 -34.60 4.26 -12.33
C ILE A 9 -33.25 3.99 -11.64
N TYR A 10 -32.18 4.68 -12.05
CA TYR A 10 -30.86 4.51 -11.44
C TYR A 10 -30.87 4.85 -9.96
N TYR A 11 -31.52 5.94 -9.58
CA TYR A 11 -31.59 6.37 -8.20
C TYR A 11 -32.36 5.35 -7.34
N HIS A 12 -33.49 4.84 -7.84
CA HIS A 12 -34.26 3.82 -7.13
C HIS A 12 -33.47 2.52 -6.94
N VAL A 13 -32.80 2.04 -7.99
CA VAL A 13 -31.95 0.83 -7.92
C VAL A 13 -30.75 1.07 -7.01
N PHE A 14 -30.09 2.22 -7.12
CA PHE A 14 -28.96 2.61 -6.28
C PHE A 14 -29.34 2.65 -4.81
N GLN A 15 -30.49 3.23 -4.46
CA GLN A 15 -30.99 3.24 -3.07
C GLN A 15 -31.27 1.82 -2.56
N LYS A 16 -31.90 0.96 -3.37
CA LYS A 16 -32.14 -0.45 -2.99
C LYS A 16 -30.83 -1.20 -2.74
N ILE A 17 -29.88 -1.11 -3.67
CA ILE A 17 -28.56 -1.73 -3.55
C ILE A 17 -27.82 -1.17 -2.33
N SER A 18 -27.82 0.14 -2.12
CA SER A 18 -27.14 0.79 -1.00
C SER A 18 -27.68 0.35 0.36
N ARG A 19 -28.98 0.02 0.46
CA ARG A 19 -29.58 -0.55 1.69
C ARG A 19 -29.24 -2.03 1.87
N GLN A 20 -29.18 -2.81 0.79
CA GLN A 20 -28.90 -4.24 0.84
C GLN A 20 -27.41 -4.54 1.08
N LEU A 21 -26.51 -3.75 0.49
CA LEU A 21 -25.07 -4.01 0.52
C LEU A 21 -24.54 -4.20 1.95
N PRO A 22 -24.81 -3.31 2.94
CA PRO A 22 -24.32 -3.49 4.31
C PRO A 22 -24.78 -4.79 5.00
N GLN A 23 -25.93 -5.35 4.59
CA GLN A 23 -26.50 -6.56 5.17
C GLN A 23 -25.84 -7.86 4.67
N LEU A 24 -25.14 -7.80 3.52
CA LEU A 24 -24.43 -8.94 2.92
C LEU A 24 -23.10 -9.21 3.64
N THR A 25 -23.18 -9.78 4.85
CA THR A 25 -22.02 -10.15 5.69
C THR A 25 -21.51 -11.57 5.42
N SER A 26 -22.34 -12.43 4.82
CA SER A 26 -22.02 -13.78 4.42
C SER A 26 -22.68 -14.10 3.08
N LEU A 27 -22.02 -14.91 2.27
CA LEU A 27 -22.50 -15.41 1.00
C LEU A 27 -22.47 -16.93 1.02
N GLU A 28 -23.57 -17.57 0.66
CA GLU A 28 -23.61 -19.02 0.51
C GLU A 28 -23.50 -19.41 -0.97
N LEU A 29 -22.59 -20.33 -1.27
CA LEU A 29 -22.34 -20.83 -2.63
C LEU A 29 -23.57 -21.39 -3.36
N PRO A 30 -24.57 -22.05 -2.73
CA PRO A 30 -25.75 -22.52 -3.45
C PRO A 30 -26.47 -21.39 -4.22
N TYR A 31 -26.50 -20.18 -3.65
CA TYR A 31 -27.19 -19.03 -4.25
C TYR A 31 -26.29 -18.22 -5.21
N VAL A 32 -24.97 -18.21 -4.97
CA VAL A 32 -24.03 -17.35 -5.72
C VAL A 32 -23.31 -18.11 -6.84
N SER A 33 -22.89 -19.34 -6.60
CA SER A 33 -22.18 -20.17 -7.57
C SER A 33 -22.36 -21.66 -7.29
N PRO A 34 -23.47 -22.27 -7.76
CA PRO A 34 -23.73 -23.70 -7.56
C PRO A 34 -22.66 -24.58 -8.23
N LYS A 35 -22.02 -24.11 -9.31
CA LYS A 35 -20.91 -24.81 -9.96
C LYS A 35 -19.75 -25.07 -8.99
N LEU A 36 -19.32 -24.04 -8.25
CA LEU A 36 -18.23 -24.20 -7.26
C LEU A 36 -18.62 -25.11 -6.10
N MET A 37 -19.90 -25.12 -5.72
CA MET A 37 -20.40 -26.03 -4.68
C MET A 37 -20.35 -27.51 -5.12
N THR A 38 -20.65 -27.79 -6.39
CA THR A 38 -20.64 -29.15 -6.93
C THR A 38 -19.23 -29.72 -7.12
N CYS A 39 -18.21 -28.86 -7.22
CA CYS A 39 -16.83 -29.28 -7.40
C CYS A 39 -16.31 -30.00 -6.15
N LYS A 40 -15.97 -31.28 -6.30
CA LYS A 40 -15.33 -32.12 -5.28
C LYS A 40 -14.15 -32.88 -5.89
N ASP A 41 -13.11 -33.07 -5.08
CA ASP A 41 -11.92 -33.86 -5.37
C ASP A 41 -11.33 -33.61 -6.77
N LEU A 42 -11.10 -32.33 -7.07
CA LEU A 42 -10.52 -31.91 -8.35
C LEU A 42 -9.06 -32.36 -8.43
N GLU A 43 -8.58 -32.62 -9.65
CA GLU A 43 -7.16 -32.84 -9.91
C GLU A 43 -6.31 -31.57 -9.73
N LEU A 44 -6.96 -30.40 -9.79
CA LEU A 44 -6.32 -29.11 -9.61
C LEU A 44 -5.74 -28.95 -8.20
N ALA A 45 -4.52 -28.43 -8.12
CA ALA A 45 -3.87 -28.11 -6.86
C ALA A 45 -4.56 -26.96 -6.11
N VAL A 46 -4.43 -26.96 -4.79
CA VAL A 46 -4.80 -25.82 -3.96
C VAL A 46 -3.95 -24.60 -4.37
N PRO A 47 -4.56 -23.43 -4.66
CA PRO A 47 -3.82 -22.28 -5.19
C PRO A 47 -2.65 -21.85 -4.31
N GLY A 48 -1.44 -21.77 -4.87
CA GLY A 48 -0.23 -21.36 -4.14
C GLY A 48 0.34 -22.40 -3.18
N SER A 49 -0.15 -23.65 -3.18
CA SER A 49 0.42 -24.74 -2.37
C SER A 49 1.43 -25.61 -3.12
N TYR A 50 1.62 -25.40 -4.42
CA TYR A 50 2.52 -26.21 -5.25
C TYR A 50 3.99 -25.93 -4.86
N ASN A 51 4.72 -27.00 -4.56
CA ASN A 51 6.15 -26.95 -4.26
C ASN A 51 6.85 -28.09 -5.03
N PRO A 52 7.82 -27.80 -5.90
CA PRO A 52 8.55 -28.83 -6.63
C PRO A 52 9.16 -29.87 -5.67
N GLY A 53 8.96 -31.16 -5.98
CA GLY A 53 9.47 -32.27 -5.17
C GLY A 53 8.60 -32.66 -3.96
N GLN A 54 7.46 -32.00 -3.74
CA GLN A 54 6.46 -32.41 -2.75
C GLN A 54 5.21 -32.98 -3.43
N GLU A 55 4.44 -33.79 -2.69
CA GLU A 55 3.18 -34.34 -3.18
C GLU A 55 2.16 -33.22 -3.46
N LEU A 56 1.44 -33.34 -4.58
CA LEU A 56 0.48 -32.35 -5.02
C LEU A 56 -0.75 -32.33 -4.12
N ILE A 57 -0.95 -31.22 -3.39
CA ILE A 57 -2.14 -31.02 -2.56
C ILE A 57 -3.29 -30.55 -3.46
N ARG A 58 -4.14 -31.48 -3.86
CA ARG A 58 -5.36 -31.25 -4.66
C ARG A 58 -6.50 -30.60 -3.88
N ILE A 59 -7.41 -29.92 -4.58
CA ILE A 59 -8.64 -29.34 -4.00
C ILE A 59 -9.64 -30.46 -3.72
N SER A 60 -9.93 -30.75 -2.45
CA SER A 60 -10.97 -31.72 -2.08
C SER A 60 -12.36 -31.08 -2.08
N ILE A 61 -12.54 -29.93 -1.42
CA ILE A 61 -13.84 -29.24 -1.43
C ILE A 61 -13.68 -27.75 -1.13
N ILE A 62 -14.50 -26.92 -1.76
CA ILE A 62 -14.63 -25.49 -1.43
C ILE A 62 -15.74 -25.33 -0.40
N LYS A 63 -15.46 -24.68 0.73
CA LYS A 63 -16.49 -24.46 1.77
C LYS A 63 -17.62 -23.57 1.24
N THR A 64 -18.85 -23.91 1.62
CA THR A 64 -20.08 -23.29 1.07
C THR A 64 -20.35 -21.90 1.60
N ASN A 65 -19.84 -21.53 2.78
CA ASN A 65 -20.03 -20.21 3.37
C ASN A 65 -18.78 -19.35 3.17
N LEU A 66 -18.95 -18.18 2.55
CA LEU A 66 -17.94 -17.16 2.38
C LEU A 66 -18.28 -15.95 3.27
N GLN A 67 -17.41 -15.63 4.21
CA GLN A 67 -17.54 -14.42 5.03
C GLN A 67 -17.12 -13.19 4.22
N VAL A 68 -17.94 -12.14 4.20
CA VAL A 68 -17.63 -10.87 3.55
C VAL A 68 -17.00 -9.92 4.56
N ILE A 69 -15.81 -9.40 4.27
CA ILE A 69 -15.16 -8.41 5.13
C ILE A 69 -15.78 -7.04 4.89
N THR A 70 -16.15 -6.35 5.96
CA THR A 70 -16.70 -4.99 5.90
C THR A 70 -15.60 -3.96 5.66
N SER A 71 -15.21 -3.78 4.40
CA SER A 71 -14.29 -2.73 3.95
C SER A 71 -14.78 -2.09 2.65
N LYS A 72 -14.07 -1.09 2.11
CA LYS A 72 -14.45 -0.44 0.84
C LYS A 72 -14.58 -1.45 -0.32
N GLN A 73 -13.62 -2.37 -0.44
CA GLN A 73 -13.59 -3.37 -1.52
C GLN A 73 -14.37 -4.66 -1.20
N ARG A 74 -14.81 -4.81 0.05
CA ARG A 74 -15.62 -5.94 0.53
C ARG A 74 -15.08 -7.32 0.10
N PRO A 75 -13.80 -7.64 0.36
CA PRO A 75 -13.23 -8.91 -0.05
C PRO A 75 -13.88 -10.09 0.67
N ARG A 76 -13.85 -11.27 0.04
CA ARG A 76 -14.53 -12.47 0.55
C ARG A 76 -13.51 -13.44 1.11
N LYS A 77 -13.74 -13.94 2.31
CA LYS A 77 -12.93 -14.99 2.91
C LYS A 77 -13.37 -16.34 2.37
N LEU A 78 -12.56 -16.89 1.48
CA LEU A 78 -12.74 -18.19 0.85
C LEU A 78 -11.96 -19.25 1.63
N CYS A 79 -12.54 -20.42 1.84
CA CYS A 79 -11.84 -21.54 2.48
C CYS A 79 -11.94 -22.80 1.62
N ILE A 80 -10.79 -23.40 1.34
CA ILE A 80 -10.64 -24.57 0.48
C ILE A 80 -9.99 -25.67 1.31
N ARG A 81 -10.59 -26.86 1.35
CA ARG A 81 -9.99 -28.03 1.97
C ARG A 81 -9.13 -28.77 0.96
N GLY A 82 -7.87 -28.99 1.32
CA GLY A 82 -6.95 -29.81 0.54
C GLY A 82 -7.19 -31.31 0.74
N SER A 83 -6.71 -32.11 -0.21
CA SER A 83 -6.66 -33.57 -0.13
C SER A 83 -5.86 -34.11 1.06
N ASN A 84 -4.97 -33.31 1.64
CA ASN A 84 -4.27 -33.60 2.90
C ASN A 84 -5.11 -33.33 4.16
N GLY A 85 -6.40 -32.99 4.01
CA GLY A 85 -7.32 -32.69 5.11
C GLY A 85 -7.16 -31.31 5.75
N LYS A 86 -6.18 -30.50 5.32
CA LYS A 86 -5.96 -29.15 5.86
C LYS A 86 -6.85 -28.12 5.16
N ASP A 87 -7.29 -27.14 5.94
CA ASP A 87 -8.07 -26.00 5.43
C ASP A 87 -7.14 -24.84 5.05
N TYR A 88 -7.21 -24.43 3.79
CA TYR A 88 -6.50 -23.29 3.22
C TYR A 88 -7.44 -22.12 3.10
N MET A 89 -7.08 -21.00 3.72
CA MET A 89 -7.91 -19.80 3.72
C MET A 89 -7.32 -18.76 2.78
N TYR A 90 -8.19 -18.09 2.04
CA TYR A 90 -7.86 -17.04 1.09
C TYR A 90 -8.77 -15.84 1.28
N LEU A 91 -8.25 -14.68 0.92
CA LEU A 91 -8.98 -13.45 0.75
C LEU A 91 -9.15 -13.20 -0.76
N LEU A 92 -10.38 -13.38 -1.24
CA LEU A 92 -10.78 -13.05 -2.60
C LEU A 92 -11.00 -11.54 -2.71
N LYS A 93 -10.05 -10.87 -3.37
CA LYS A 93 -10.13 -9.45 -3.71
C LYS A 93 -10.71 -9.30 -5.12
N GLY A 94 -11.66 -8.38 -5.25
CA GLY A 94 -12.24 -7.97 -6.53
C GLY A 94 -11.98 -6.49 -6.78
N HIS A 95 -12.03 -6.09 -8.04
CA HIS A 95 -11.65 -4.76 -8.54
C HIS A 95 -10.22 -4.35 -8.22
N GLU A 96 -9.31 -5.34 -8.14
CA GLU A 96 -7.92 -5.11 -7.81
C GLU A 96 -7.02 -6.05 -8.61
N ASP A 97 -5.99 -5.48 -9.24
CA ASP A 97 -4.94 -6.23 -9.93
C ASP A 97 -3.87 -6.67 -8.93
N LEU A 98 -3.77 -7.98 -8.69
CA LEU A 98 -2.83 -8.56 -7.72
C LEU A 98 -1.48 -8.96 -8.33
N ARG A 99 -1.24 -8.70 -9.63
CA ARG A 99 0.05 -9.00 -10.25
C ARG A 99 1.19 -8.21 -9.61
N GLN A 100 0.92 -6.98 -9.18
CA GLN A 100 1.88 -6.17 -8.42
C GLN A 100 2.28 -6.88 -7.11
N ASP A 101 1.31 -7.29 -6.29
CA ASP A 101 1.55 -8.03 -5.06
C ASP A 101 2.29 -9.35 -5.32
N GLU A 102 1.97 -10.06 -6.40
CA GLU A 102 2.68 -11.29 -6.80
C GLU A 102 4.17 -11.02 -7.07
N ARG A 103 4.50 -9.98 -7.86
CA ARG A 103 5.89 -9.59 -8.15
C ARG A 103 6.64 -9.14 -6.90
N VAL A 104 5.97 -8.42 -6.00
CA VAL A 104 6.55 -8.05 -4.70
C VAL A 104 6.85 -9.30 -3.85
N MET A 105 5.98 -10.31 -3.85
CA MET A 105 6.26 -11.59 -3.18
C MET A 105 7.42 -12.37 -3.80
N GLN A 106 7.63 -12.26 -5.11
CA GLN A 106 8.81 -12.82 -5.81
C GLN A 106 10.09 -12.09 -5.39
N LEU A 107 10.07 -10.75 -5.35
CA LEU A 107 11.18 -9.94 -4.84
C LEU A 107 11.52 -10.31 -3.40
N PHE A 108 10.51 -10.44 -2.52
CA PHE A 108 10.74 -10.87 -1.14
C PHE A 108 11.29 -12.28 -1.05
N SER A 109 10.95 -13.17 -1.99
CA SER A 109 11.55 -14.50 -2.07
C SER A 109 13.03 -14.41 -2.38
N LEU A 110 13.43 -13.57 -3.34
CA LEU A 110 14.83 -13.31 -3.65
C LEU A 110 15.56 -12.72 -2.43
N VAL A 111 14.99 -11.69 -1.79
CA VAL A 111 15.58 -11.07 -0.60
C VAL A 111 15.77 -12.10 0.52
N ASN A 112 14.79 -12.97 0.76
CA ASN A 112 14.95 -14.05 1.75
C ASN A 112 16.09 -15.00 1.41
N THR A 113 16.25 -15.38 0.14
CA THR A 113 17.40 -16.20 -0.29
C THR A 113 18.72 -15.48 -0.02
N LEU A 114 18.82 -14.18 -0.33
CA LEU A 114 20.03 -13.38 -0.09
C LEU A 114 20.34 -13.22 1.41
N LEU A 115 19.32 -13.01 2.24
CA LEU A 115 19.47 -12.92 3.70
C LEU A 115 19.82 -14.26 4.36
N LEU A 116 19.48 -15.38 3.73
CA LEU A 116 19.86 -16.71 4.21
C LEU A 116 21.29 -17.11 3.79
N ASP A 117 21.78 -16.57 2.67
CA ASP A 117 23.14 -16.81 2.17
C ASP A 117 24.19 -16.05 2.99
N ASP A 118 23.89 -14.82 3.44
CA ASP A 118 24.81 -14.07 4.28
C ASP A 118 24.87 -14.63 5.73
N PRO A 119 26.06 -14.99 6.26
CA PRO A 119 26.20 -15.64 7.57
C PRO A 119 25.70 -14.80 8.74
N ASP A 120 25.81 -13.47 8.66
CA ASP A 120 25.47 -12.56 9.76
C ASP A 120 23.95 -12.37 9.84
N THR A 121 23.29 -12.24 8.70
CA THR A 121 21.82 -12.19 8.61
C THR A 121 21.18 -13.56 8.87
N PHE A 122 21.80 -14.64 8.42
CA PHE A 122 21.35 -16.02 8.69
C PHE A 122 21.36 -16.34 10.18
N ARG A 123 22.46 -16.04 10.89
CA ARG A 123 22.57 -16.27 12.34
C ARG A 123 21.49 -15.54 13.15
N ARG A 124 21.01 -14.40 12.65
CA ARG A 124 19.94 -13.60 13.29
C ARG A 124 18.53 -13.96 12.82
N ASN A 125 18.40 -14.96 11.93
CA ASN A 125 17.15 -15.43 11.35
C ASN A 125 16.30 -14.30 10.73
N LEU A 126 16.97 -13.44 9.97
CA LEU A 126 16.31 -12.34 9.27
C LEU A 126 15.59 -12.88 8.03
N ALA A 127 14.27 -12.73 8.01
CA ALA A 127 13.46 -13.11 6.86
C ALA A 127 12.17 -12.28 6.83
N ILE A 128 11.73 -11.94 5.62
CA ILE A 128 10.43 -11.34 5.35
C ILE A 128 9.36 -12.43 5.38
N GLN A 129 8.31 -12.20 6.17
CA GLN A 129 7.13 -13.05 6.15
C GLN A 129 6.38 -12.83 4.83
N ARG A 130 6.24 -13.90 4.03
CA ARG A 130 5.52 -13.87 2.76
C ARG A 130 4.16 -14.55 2.88
N TYR A 131 3.28 -14.24 1.94
CA TYR A 131 2.01 -14.92 1.76
C TYR A 131 1.77 -15.21 0.28
N ALA A 132 0.91 -16.20 0.00
CA ALA A 132 0.59 -16.55 -1.37
C ALA A 132 -0.27 -15.46 -2.02
N VAL A 133 0.02 -15.11 -3.27
CA VAL A 133 -0.78 -14.21 -4.08
C VAL A 133 -1.03 -14.90 -5.41
N ILE A 134 -2.30 -15.06 -5.79
CA ILE A 134 -2.70 -15.74 -7.00
C ILE A 134 -3.63 -14.81 -7.78
N PRO A 135 -3.12 -14.09 -8.79
CA PRO A 135 -3.96 -13.34 -9.72
C PRO A 135 -4.91 -14.30 -10.45
N LEU A 136 -6.20 -13.95 -10.51
CA LEU A 136 -7.21 -14.71 -11.27
C LEU A 136 -7.58 -13.99 -12.57
N SER A 137 -7.55 -12.66 -12.56
CA SER A 137 -7.79 -11.78 -13.72
C SER A 137 -7.10 -10.44 -13.47
N THR A 138 -7.22 -9.50 -14.41
CA THR A 138 -6.74 -8.11 -14.23
C THR A 138 -7.45 -7.36 -13.09
N ASN A 139 -8.63 -7.83 -12.67
CA ASN A 139 -9.46 -7.17 -11.66
C ASN A 139 -9.78 -8.05 -10.45
N SER A 140 -9.19 -9.24 -10.32
CA SER A 140 -9.43 -10.08 -9.16
C SER A 140 -8.30 -11.06 -8.91
N GLY A 141 -8.19 -11.50 -7.66
CA GLY A 141 -7.26 -12.54 -7.28
C GLY A 141 -7.46 -13.01 -5.85
N LEU A 142 -6.68 -14.02 -5.47
CA LEU A 142 -6.67 -14.61 -4.14
C LEU A 142 -5.39 -14.21 -3.41
N ILE A 143 -5.55 -13.76 -2.16
CA ILE A 143 -4.43 -13.57 -1.23
C ILE A 143 -4.53 -14.66 -0.15
N GLY A 144 -3.46 -15.40 0.09
CA GLY A 144 -3.39 -16.38 1.16
C GLY A 144 -3.62 -15.71 2.52
N TRP A 145 -4.54 -16.25 3.30
CA TRP A 145 -4.83 -15.73 4.63
C TRP A 145 -3.68 -16.01 5.57
N VAL A 146 -3.13 -14.98 6.19
CA VAL A 146 -2.08 -15.16 7.20
C VAL A 146 -2.73 -15.41 8.56
N PRO A 147 -2.55 -16.61 9.15
CA PRO A 147 -3.17 -16.93 10.43
C PRO A 147 -2.50 -16.14 11.57
N HIS A 148 -3.22 -16.01 12.68
CA HIS A 148 -2.75 -15.38 13.91
C HIS A 148 -2.23 -13.93 13.80
N CYS A 149 -2.50 -13.24 12.70
CA CYS A 149 -2.12 -11.85 12.50
C CYS A 149 -3.30 -10.90 12.71
N ASP A 150 -3.06 -9.80 13.41
CA ASP A 150 -4.01 -8.69 13.57
C ASP A 150 -3.37 -7.40 13.06
N THR A 151 -4.14 -6.48 12.47
CA THR A 151 -3.61 -5.17 12.05
C THR A 151 -3.21 -4.33 13.25
N LEU A 152 -2.17 -3.48 13.12
CA LEU A 152 -1.79 -2.55 14.19
C LEU A 152 -2.96 -1.66 14.60
N HIS A 153 -3.76 -1.20 13.63
CA HIS A 153 -4.98 -0.44 13.89
C HIS A 153 -5.95 -1.19 14.82
N THR A 154 -6.24 -2.47 14.53
CA THR A 154 -7.13 -3.29 15.36
C THR A 154 -6.55 -3.49 16.76
N LEU A 155 -5.27 -3.81 16.83
CA LEU A 155 -4.56 -4.04 18.09
C LEU A 155 -4.57 -2.81 19.02
N ILE A 156 -4.30 -1.62 18.47
CA ILE A 156 -4.30 -0.36 19.21
C ILE A 156 -5.73 0.02 19.62
N ARG A 157 -6.71 -0.11 18.73
CA ARG A 157 -8.13 0.14 19.03
C ARG A 157 -8.60 -0.72 20.19
N ASP A 158 -8.41 -2.04 20.11
CA ASP A 158 -8.88 -2.98 21.13
C ASP A 158 -8.18 -2.73 22.49
N TYR A 159 -6.89 -2.35 22.47
CA TYR A 159 -6.15 -1.96 23.67
C TYR A 159 -6.71 -0.67 24.30
N ARG A 160 -6.92 0.37 23.50
CA ARG A 160 -7.44 1.66 23.94
C ARG A 160 -8.87 1.57 24.45
N ASP A 161 -9.72 0.79 23.79
CA ASP A 161 -11.11 0.52 24.22
C ASP A 161 -11.14 -0.17 25.60
N LYS A 162 -10.21 -1.11 25.85
CA LYS A 162 -10.06 -1.76 27.16
C LYS A 162 -9.55 -0.79 28.24
N LYS A 163 -8.66 0.13 27.87
CA LYS A 163 -8.12 1.16 28.76
C LYS A 163 -8.99 2.43 28.87
N LYS A 164 -10.12 2.48 28.17
CA LYS A 164 -11.03 3.63 28.10
C LYS A 164 -10.34 4.92 27.61
N VAL A 165 -9.36 4.76 26.72
CA VAL A 165 -8.69 5.87 26.03
C VAL A 165 -9.35 6.05 24.66
N PRO A 166 -9.74 7.27 24.25
CA PRO A 166 -10.26 7.51 22.91
C PRO A 166 -9.24 7.13 21.82
N LEU A 167 -9.67 6.44 20.76
CA LEU A 167 -8.79 6.05 19.66
C LEU A 167 -8.08 7.25 19.02
N ASN A 168 -8.79 8.36 18.87
CA ASN A 168 -8.31 9.60 18.26
C ASN A 168 -7.82 10.63 19.29
N GLN A 169 -7.33 10.20 20.45
CA GLN A 169 -6.88 11.09 21.54
C GLN A 169 -5.88 12.15 21.07
N GLU A 170 -4.86 11.75 20.30
CA GLU A 170 -3.84 12.67 19.80
C GLU A 170 -4.44 13.71 18.85
N HIS A 171 -5.27 13.27 17.90
CA HIS A 171 -5.93 14.17 16.97
C HIS A 171 -6.87 15.16 17.68
N ARG A 172 -7.58 14.72 18.73
CA ARG A 172 -8.37 15.63 19.57
C ARG A 172 -7.49 16.66 20.27
N THR A 173 -6.35 16.26 20.82
CA THR A 173 -5.40 17.19 21.42
C THR A 173 -4.89 18.22 20.40
N MET A 174 -4.61 17.79 19.16
CA MET A 174 -4.21 18.69 18.07
C MET A 174 -5.31 19.71 17.75
N LEU A 175 -6.56 19.25 17.55
CA LEU A 175 -7.69 20.12 17.22
C LEU A 175 -8.09 21.07 18.36
N ASN A 176 -7.89 20.66 19.61
CA ASN A 176 -8.12 21.52 20.77
C ASN A 176 -7.07 22.65 20.84
N PHE A 177 -5.85 22.40 20.37
CA PHE A 177 -4.78 23.40 20.32
C PHE A 177 -4.94 24.31 19.09
N ALA A 178 -5.24 23.75 17.92
CA ALA A 178 -5.52 24.48 16.69
C ALA A 178 -6.66 23.80 15.90
N PRO A 179 -7.87 24.39 15.87
CA PRO A 179 -9.04 23.80 15.20
C PRO A 179 -8.84 23.60 13.69
N ASP A 180 -8.13 24.51 13.03
CA ASP A 180 -7.92 24.52 11.57
C ASP A 180 -6.57 23.91 11.17
N TYR A 181 -6.24 22.72 11.69
CA TYR A 181 -4.94 22.06 11.48
C TYR A 181 -4.53 21.95 10.00
N ASP A 182 -5.49 21.63 9.10
CA ASP A 182 -5.20 21.38 7.69
C ASP A 182 -4.64 22.61 6.96
N HIS A 183 -5.06 23.82 7.37
CA HIS A 183 -4.69 25.10 6.75
C HIS A 183 -3.44 25.75 7.38
N LEU A 184 -2.84 25.11 8.38
CA LEU A 184 -1.63 25.61 9.02
C LEU A 184 -0.41 25.50 8.10
N THR A 185 0.51 26.46 8.26
CA THR A 185 1.85 26.39 7.66
C THR A 185 2.66 25.24 8.28
N LEU A 186 3.75 24.84 7.63
CA LEU A 186 4.56 23.71 8.08
C LEU A 186 5.03 23.86 9.53
N MET A 187 5.61 25.01 9.90
CA MET A 187 6.12 25.23 11.25
C MET A 187 5.01 25.23 12.31
N GLN A 188 3.83 25.77 11.97
CA GLN A 188 2.66 25.72 12.85
C GLN A 188 2.16 24.27 13.03
N LYS A 189 2.17 23.45 11.96
CA LYS A 189 1.83 22.02 12.06
C LYS A 189 2.80 21.27 12.95
N VAL A 190 4.10 21.57 12.86
CA VAL A 190 5.14 20.99 13.74
C VAL A 190 4.84 21.32 15.20
N GLU A 191 4.57 22.59 15.52
CA GLU A 191 4.26 23.01 16.90
C GLU A 191 3.03 22.26 17.46
N VAL A 192 1.94 22.19 16.69
CA VAL A 192 0.71 21.48 17.10
C VAL A 192 0.97 19.97 17.25
N PHE A 193 1.74 19.39 16.34
CA PHE A 193 2.11 17.99 16.36
C PHE A 193 2.93 17.66 17.61
N GLU A 194 4.00 18.40 17.87
CA GLU A 194 4.85 18.25 19.06
C GLU A 194 4.09 18.46 20.36
N HIS A 195 3.18 19.43 20.41
CA HIS A 195 2.28 19.63 21.54
C HIS A 195 1.46 18.35 21.83
N ALA A 196 0.84 17.77 20.80
CA ALA A 196 0.07 16.54 20.96
C ALA A 196 0.95 15.35 21.35
N LEU A 197 2.18 15.26 20.83
CA LEU A 197 3.14 14.24 21.23
C LEU A 197 3.55 14.38 22.71
N GLY A 198 3.75 15.61 23.21
CA GLY A 198 4.10 15.88 24.60
C GLY A 198 2.98 15.54 25.59
N GLN A 199 1.71 15.68 25.18
CA GLN A 199 0.55 15.39 26.02
C GLN A 199 0.15 13.90 26.05
N THR A 200 0.77 13.05 25.21
CA THR A 200 0.36 11.64 25.06
C THR A 200 1.55 10.70 25.15
N GLN A 201 1.35 9.52 25.76
CA GLN A 201 2.48 8.61 26.03
C GLN A 201 2.94 7.82 24.80
N GLY A 202 2.05 7.34 23.94
CA GLY A 202 2.42 6.54 22.76
C GLY A 202 3.10 5.20 23.07
N ASP A 203 2.84 4.62 24.25
CA ASP A 203 3.41 3.33 24.68
C ASP A 203 2.42 2.16 24.58
N ASP A 204 1.31 2.38 23.87
CA ASP A 204 0.23 1.41 23.68
C ASP A 204 0.75 0.07 23.13
N LEU A 205 1.53 0.11 22.05
CA LEU A 205 2.07 -1.09 21.40
C LEU A 205 3.07 -1.82 22.30
N ALA A 206 3.92 -1.09 23.02
CA ALA A 206 4.89 -1.66 23.95
C ALA A 206 4.19 -2.41 25.10
N LYS A 207 3.19 -1.76 25.73
CA LYS A 207 2.36 -2.36 26.77
C LYS A 207 1.55 -3.55 26.23
N LEU A 208 1.04 -3.46 25.01
CA LEU A 208 0.28 -4.53 24.37
C LEU A 208 1.14 -5.77 24.13
N LEU A 209 2.35 -5.60 23.61
CA LEU A 209 3.31 -6.70 23.40
C LEU A 209 3.60 -7.44 24.70
N TRP A 210 3.74 -6.72 25.80
CA TRP A 210 3.88 -7.30 27.13
C TRP A 210 2.61 -8.07 27.55
N LEU A 211 1.45 -7.42 27.51
CA LEU A 211 0.18 -8.01 27.97
C LEU A 211 -0.28 -9.22 27.16
N LYS A 212 0.08 -9.31 25.87
CA LYS A 212 -0.24 -10.46 25.01
C LYS A 212 0.80 -11.58 25.09
N SER A 213 1.86 -11.40 25.85
CA SER A 213 2.89 -12.42 26.03
C SER A 213 2.64 -13.22 27.32
N PRO A 214 2.65 -14.57 27.25
CA PRO A 214 2.38 -15.43 28.40
C PRO A 214 3.56 -15.47 29.40
N SER A 215 4.79 -15.25 28.92
CA SER A 215 6.00 -15.23 29.75
C SER A 215 6.92 -14.08 29.33
N SER A 216 7.83 -13.69 30.22
CA SER A 216 8.84 -12.65 29.96
C SER A 216 9.84 -13.06 28.89
N GLU A 217 10.21 -14.33 28.83
CA GLU A 217 11.07 -14.88 27.78
C GLU A 217 10.40 -14.78 26.40
N LEU A 218 9.14 -15.21 26.28
CA LEU A 218 8.44 -15.12 25.01
C LEU A 218 8.17 -13.67 24.60
N TRP A 219 7.93 -12.78 25.56
CA TRP A 219 7.90 -11.34 25.29
C TRP A 219 9.22 -10.84 24.70
N PHE A 220 10.34 -11.23 25.29
CA PHE A 220 11.67 -10.82 24.82
C PHE A 220 11.95 -11.33 23.41
N GLU A 221 11.65 -12.59 23.12
CA GLU A 221 11.77 -13.16 21.77
C GLU A 221 10.88 -12.46 20.75
N ARG A 222 9.59 -12.25 21.08
CA ARG A 222 8.63 -11.55 20.21
C ARG A 222 9.07 -10.13 19.94
N ARG A 223 9.57 -9.41 20.95
CA ARG A 223 10.10 -8.05 20.79
C ARG A 223 11.33 -8.03 19.87
N ASN A 224 12.24 -8.98 20.02
CA ASN A 224 13.41 -9.08 19.13
C ASN A 224 13.00 -9.39 17.68
N ASN A 225 12.04 -10.30 17.48
CA ASN A 225 11.50 -10.62 16.16
C ASN A 225 10.76 -9.42 15.55
N TYR A 226 9.99 -8.69 16.34
CA TYR A 226 9.35 -7.43 15.96
C TYR A 226 10.38 -6.41 15.47
N THR A 227 11.40 -6.09 16.28
CA THR A 227 12.43 -5.12 15.94
C THR A 227 13.18 -5.50 14.65
N ARG A 228 13.57 -6.78 14.52
CA ARG A 228 14.29 -7.29 13.34
C ARG A 228 13.43 -7.29 12.08
N SER A 229 12.19 -7.77 12.17
CA SER A 229 11.29 -7.81 11.02
C SER A 229 10.90 -6.41 10.54
N LEU A 230 10.72 -5.45 11.47
CA LEU A 230 10.49 -4.06 11.13
C LEU A 230 11.71 -3.45 10.43
N ALA A 231 12.93 -3.69 10.93
CA ALA A 231 14.16 -3.21 10.29
C ALA A 231 14.34 -3.76 8.86
N VAL A 232 14.11 -5.07 8.66
CA VAL A 232 14.18 -5.71 7.33
C VAL A 232 13.17 -5.04 6.38
N MET A 233 11.91 -4.89 6.81
CA MET A 233 10.88 -4.28 5.99
C MET A 233 11.09 -2.78 5.74
N SER A 234 11.71 -2.04 6.67
CA SER A 234 12.07 -0.64 6.45
C SER A 234 13.06 -0.49 5.31
N MET A 235 14.14 -1.28 5.30
CA MET A 235 15.15 -1.19 4.24
C MET A 235 14.63 -1.69 2.90
N VAL A 236 13.94 -2.84 2.89
CA VAL A 236 13.38 -3.43 1.66
C VAL A 236 12.26 -2.56 1.09
N GLY A 237 11.39 -2.03 1.96
CA GLY A 237 10.33 -1.11 1.59
C GLY A 237 10.87 0.20 1.02
N TYR A 238 11.96 0.73 1.59
CA TYR A 238 12.63 1.91 1.03
C TYR A 238 13.19 1.66 -0.36
N ILE A 239 13.90 0.55 -0.61
CA ILE A 239 14.42 0.20 -1.95
C ILE A 239 13.27 0.10 -2.95
N LEU A 240 12.19 -0.61 -2.61
CA LEU A 240 11.00 -0.75 -3.45
C LEU A 240 10.24 0.58 -3.64
N GLY A 241 10.39 1.53 -2.72
CA GLY A 241 9.60 2.77 -2.69
C GLY A 241 8.16 2.53 -2.24
N LEU A 242 7.96 1.67 -1.24
CA LEU A 242 6.65 1.28 -0.74
C LEU A 242 6.02 2.36 0.14
N GLY A 243 4.97 3.02 -0.35
CA GLY A 243 4.20 4.08 0.34
C GLY A 243 2.88 3.60 0.95
N ASP A 244 2.07 4.49 1.52
CA ASP A 244 0.78 4.19 2.16
C ASP A 244 0.86 3.14 3.29
N ARG A 245 1.92 3.26 4.10
CA ARG A 245 2.15 2.39 5.27
C ARG A 245 1.37 2.88 6.49
N HIS A 246 0.06 3.04 6.35
CA HIS A 246 -0.83 3.35 7.48
C HIS A 246 -1.09 2.12 8.36
N PRO A 247 -1.53 2.26 9.62
CA PRO A 247 -1.58 1.16 10.59
C PRO A 247 -2.49 -0.03 10.25
N SER A 248 -3.34 0.08 9.23
CA SER A 248 -4.15 -1.06 8.75
C SER A 248 -3.42 -1.91 7.71
N ASN A 249 -2.36 -1.37 7.08
CA ASN A 249 -1.49 -2.08 6.13
C ASN A 249 -0.28 -2.73 6.82
N LEU A 250 -0.18 -2.60 8.15
CA LEU A 250 0.80 -3.29 8.98
C LEU A 250 0.07 -4.26 9.91
N MET A 251 0.48 -5.52 9.89
CA MET A 251 -0.02 -6.58 10.75
C MET A 251 1.08 -7.06 11.68
N LEU A 252 0.68 -7.57 12.84
CA LEU A 252 1.58 -8.19 13.80
C LEU A 252 1.14 -9.64 14.01
N ASP A 253 2.07 -10.58 13.84
CA ASP A 253 1.82 -11.97 14.20
C ASP A 253 1.81 -12.12 15.73
N ARG A 254 0.68 -12.56 16.27
CA ARG A 254 0.48 -12.80 17.71
C ARG A 254 1.41 -13.88 18.25
N MET A 255 1.88 -14.81 17.43
CA MET A 255 2.70 -15.92 17.88
C MET A 255 4.18 -15.55 17.86
N SER A 256 4.73 -15.19 16.69
CA SER A 256 6.15 -14.90 16.54
C SER A 256 6.56 -13.48 16.91
N GLY A 257 5.62 -12.53 16.91
CA GLY A 257 5.90 -11.09 17.07
C GLY A 257 6.45 -10.42 15.80
N LYS A 258 6.57 -11.14 14.67
CA LYS A 258 7.02 -10.53 13.41
C LYS A 258 5.97 -9.56 12.85
N ILE A 259 6.45 -8.45 12.29
CA ILE A 259 5.62 -7.54 11.52
C ILE A 259 5.46 -8.06 10.09
N LEU A 260 4.26 -7.86 9.54
CA LEU A 260 3.91 -8.21 8.17
C LEU A 260 3.29 -6.98 7.51
N HIS A 261 3.83 -6.60 6.36
CA HIS A 261 3.22 -5.57 5.52
C HIS A 261 2.26 -6.24 4.54
N ILE A 262 1.11 -5.62 4.33
CA ILE A 262 0.12 -6.02 3.33
C ILE A 262 -0.20 -4.83 2.43
N ASP A 263 -0.90 -5.10 1.34
CA ASP A 263 -1.35 -4.11 0.35
C ASP A 263 -0.18 -3.37 -0.30
N PHE A 264 0.28 -3.86 -1.46
CA PHE A 264 1.45 -3.32 -2.16
C PHE A 264 1.06 -2.45 -3.36
N GLY A 265 -0.13 -1.83 -3.34
CA GLY A 265 -0.60 -0.98 -4.45
C GLY A 265 0.30 0.23 -4.73
N ASP A 266 0.86 0.85 -3.69
CA ASP A 266 1.71 2.05 -3.80
C ASP A 266 3.20 1.70 -3.72
N CYS A 267 3.75 1.13 -4.79
CA CYS A 267 5.20 0.95 -4.96
C CYS A 267 5.84 2.12 -5.72
N PHE A 268 7.17 2.18 -5.75
CA PHE A 268 7.94 3.14 -6.56
C PHE A 268 7.68 4.61 -6.27
N GLU A 269 7.50 4.95 -5.00
CA GLU A 269 7.35 6.33 -4.52
C GLU A 269 6.10 7.04 -5.07
N VAL A 270 5.11 6.28 -5.59
CA VAL A 270 3.83 6.82 -6.06
C VAL A 270 3.13 7.65 -4.98
N ALA A 271 3.23 7.26 -3.71
CA ALA A 271 2.68 8.04 -2.60
C ALA A 271 3.40 9.38 -2.36
N MET A 272 4.67 9.52 -2.77
CA MET A 272 5.46 10.75 -2.62
C MET A 272 5.13 11.79 -3.69
N THR A 273 4.65 11.36 -4.86
CA THR A 273 4.33 12.20 -6.01
C THR A 273 2.85 12.61 -6.09
N ARG A 274 2.01 12.16 -5.15
CA ARG A 274 0.59 12.54 -5.09
C ARG A 274 0.42 14.05 -4.86
N GLU A 275 -0.55 14.63 -5.54
CA GLU A 275 -0.92 16.04 -5.35
C GLU A 275 -1.45 16.32 -3.94
N LYS A 276 -2.28 15.40 -3.42
CA LYS A 276 -2.87 15.51 -2.08
C LYS A 276 -2.09 14.68 -1.08
N PHE A 277 -1.56 15.34 -0.06
CA PHE A 277 -0.80 14.75 1.05
C PHE A 277 0.36 13.85 0.58
N PRO A 278 1.33 14.38 -0.19
CA PRO A 278 2.50 13.62 -0.60
C PRO A 278 3.29 13.12 0.61
N GLU A 279 3.56 11.81 0.67
CA GLU A 279 4.39 11.24 1.73
C GLU A 279 5.84 11.74 1.61
N LYS A 280 6.45 12.14 2.74
CA LYS A 280 7.83 12.67 2.79
C LYS A 280 8.82 11.76 3.54
N ILE A 281 8.41 10.52 3.80
CA ILE A 281 9.13 9.55 4.63
C ILE A 281 9.51 8.30 3.82
N PRO A 282 10.65 7.66 4.11
CA PRO A 282 11.08 6.46 3.39
C PRO A 282 10.35 5.19 3.87
N PHE A 283 9.94 5.16 5.14
CA PHE A 283 9.17 4.09 5.76
C PHE A 283 8.54 4.61 7.06
N ARG A 284 7.55 3.87 7.58
CA ARG A 284 6.91 4.19 8.87
C ARG A 284 7.85 3.84 10.02
N LEU A 285 8.39 4.86 10.71
CA LEU A 285 9.13 4.71 11.96
C LEU A 285 8.65 5.72 13.00
N THR A 286 7.39 5.61 13.39
CA THR A 286 6.75 6.53 14.34
C THR A 286 7.11 6.19 15.79
N ARG A 287 6.86 7.13 16.72
CA ARG A 287 7.25 6.98 18.14
C ARG A 287 6.69 5.72 18.82
N MET A 288 5.45 5.28 18.53
CA MET A 288 4.91 4.06 19.14
C MET A 288 5.58 2.81 18.62
N LEU A 289 6.00 2.79 17.35
CA LEU A 289 6.80 1.68 16.83
C LEU A 289 8.18 1.62 17.51
N ILE A 290 8.80 2.78 17.72
CA ILE A 290 10.10 2.91 18.40
C ILE A 290 9.99 2.51 19.87
N LYS A 291 8.98 2.99 20.60
CA LYS A 291 8.77 2.66 22.02
C LYS A 291 8.49 1.17 22.27
N ALA A 292 8.01 0.46 21.26
CA ALA A 292 7.82 -0.99 21.32
C ALA A 292 9.12 -1.80 21.16
N MET A 293 10.23 -1.17 20.75
CA MET A 293 11.55 -1.79 20.65
C MET A 293 12.22 -1.94 22.02
N GLU A 294 13.52 -2.25 22.04
CA GLU A 294 14.31 -2.26 23.27
C GLU A 294 14.53 -0.85 23.85
N VAL A 295 15.09 -0.82 25.07
CA VAL A 295 15.28 0.42 25.85
C VAL A 295 16.21 1.44 25.18
N THR A 296 17.10 1.00 24.29
CA THR A 296 17.97 1.87 23.49
C THR A 296 17.24 2.45 22.27
N GLY A 297 15.96 2.10 22.06
CA GLY A 297 15.16 2.53 20.93
C GLY A 297 15.74 2.04 19.61
N ILE A 298 16.05 2.99 18.73
CA ILE A 298 16.58 2.74 17.38
C ILE A 298 18.06 2.32 17.42
N GLU A 299 18.82 2.82 18.40
CA GLU A 299 20.29 2.71 18.52
C GLU A 299 20.80 1.33 19.00
N GLY A 300 20.11 0.26 18.59
CA GLY A 300 20.43 -1.11 18.95
C GLY A 300 20.23 -2.08 17.81
N THR A 301 19.40 -3.08 18.06
CA THR A 301 19.05 -4.16 17.14
C THR A 301 18.46 -3.61 15.85
N TYR A 302 17.64 -2.56 15.93
CA TYR A 302 17.02 -1.96 14.74
C TYR A 302 18.08 -1.42 13.79
N ARG A 303 18.91 -0.47 14.23
CA ARG A 303 19.98 0.13 13.41
C ARG A 303 20.93 -0.92 12.84
N ARG A 304 21.46 -1.83 13.68
CA ARG A 304 22.38 -2.88 13.21
C ARG A 304 21.73 -3.80 12.17
N THR A 305 20.45 -4.13 12.36
CA THR A 305 19.71 -4.94 11.39
C THR A 305 19.53 -4.18 10.07
N CYS A 306 19.21 -2.88 10.12
CA CYS A 306 19.12 -2.04 8.93
C CYS A 306 20.46 -2.00 8.16
N GLU A 307 21.58 -1.80 8.86
CA GLU A 307 22.92 -1.78 8.26
C GLU A 307 23.26 -3.11 7.58
N SER A 308 23.05 -4.25 8.26
CA SER A 308 23.32 -5.56 7.67
C SER A 308 22.42 -5.88 6.48
N VAL A 309 21.12 -5.52 6.56
CA VAL A 309 20.18 -5.71 5.44
C VAL A 309 20.60 -4.81 4.27
N MET A 310 20.90 -3.54 4.51
CA MET A 310 21.33 -2.61 3.47
C MET A 310 22.62 -3.08 2.78
N LEU A 311 23.58 -3.60 3.56
CA LEU A 311 24.80 -4.21 3.02
C LEU A 311 24.49 -5.38 2.07
N VAL A 312 23.63 -6.32 2.48
CA VAL A 312 23.25 -7.47 1.64
C VAL A 312 22.53 -7.03 0.37
N LEU A 313 21.62 -6.06 0.47
CA LEU A 313 20.89 -5.52 -0.68
C LEU A 313 21.83 -4.81 -1.66
N ARG A 314 22.74 -3.97 -1.17
CA ARG A 314 23.70 -3.23 -2.03
C ARG A 314 24.74 -4.15 -2.66
N ARG A 315 25.22 -5.17 -1.93
CA ARG A 315 26.16 -6.18 -2.44
C ARG A 315 25.55 -6.99 -3.60
N ASN A 316 24.24 -7.27 -3.54
CA ASN A 316 23.51 -8.06 -4.53
C ASN A 316 22.61 -7.21 -5.43
N LYS A 317 22.98 -5.93 -5.65
CA LYS A 317 22.16 -4.98 -6.41
C LYS A 317 21.79 -5.48 -7.80
N ASP A 318 22.68 -6.17 -8.50
CA ASP A 318 22.44 -6.58 -9.89
C ASP A 318 21.32 -7.63 -9.97
N SER A 319 21.26 -8.57 -9.00
CA SER A 319 20.17 -9.54 -8.90
C SER A 319 18.82 -8.88 -8.56
N LEU A 320 18.83 -7.89 -7.67
CA LEU A 320 17.62 -7.13 -7.33
C LEU A 320 17.15 -6.26 -8.51
N MET A 321 18.08 -5.61 -9.20
CA MET A 321 17.78 -4.81 -10.39
C MET A 321 17.18 -5.67 -11.50
N ALA A 322 17.71 -6.87 -11.75
CA ALA A 322 17.15 -7.77 -12.78
C ALA A 322 15.66 -8.12 -12.52
N VAL A 323 15.28 -8.40 -11.27
CA VAL A 323 13.88 -8.67 -10.91
C VAL A 323 13.01 -7.41 -11.00
N LEU A 324 13.52 -6.27 -10.56
CA LEU A 324 12.80 -5.00 -10.58
C LEU A 324 12.63 -4.44 -12.01
N GLU A 325 13.62 -4.60 -12.88
CA GLU A 325 13.54 -4.23 -14.30
C GLU A 325 12.48 -5.08 -15.01
N ALA A 326 12.48 -6.39 -14.81
CA ALA A 326 11.44 -7.27 -15.37
C ALA A 326 10.03 -6.89 -14.89
N PHE A 327 9.91 -6.41 -13.65
CA PHE A 327 8.64 -5.94 -13.08
C PHE A 327 8.20 -4.58 -13.63
N VAL A 328 9.12 -3.61 -13.77
CA VAL A 328 8.83 -2.24 -14.23
C VAL A 328 8.66 -2.15 -15.74
N TYR A 329 9.24 -3.06 -16.52
CA TYR A 329 9.03 -3.12 -17.96
C TYR A 329 7.87 -4.06 -18.37
N ASP A 330 7.09 -4.58 -17.40
CA ASP A 330 5.87 -5.34 -17.70
C ASP A 330 4.76 -4.39 -18.21
N PRO A 331 4.39 -4.48 -19.51
CA PRO A 331 3.45 -3.53 -20.12
C PRO A 331 2.05 -3.59 -19.50
N LEU A 332 1.70 -4.69 -18.83
CA LEU A 332 0.37 -4.86 -18.24
C LEU A 332 0.24 -4.26 -16.83
N LEU A 333 1.36 -3.83 -16.24
CA LEU A 333 1.43 -3.20 -14.91
C LEU A 333 1.73 -1.68 -15.00
N ASN A 334 2.31 -1.24 -16.11
CA ASN A 334 2.80 0.13 -16.30
C ASN A 334 1.73 1.23 -16.33
N TRP A 335 0.47 0.89 -16.54
CA TRP A 335 -0.63 1.87 -16.56
C TRP A 335 -0.76 2.63 -15.23
N ARG A 336 -0.41 2.00 -14.08
CA ARG A 336 -0.48 2.66 -12.77
C ARG A 336 0.52 3.81 -12.61
N LEU A 337 1.65 3.78 -13.34
CA LEU A 337 2.63 4.87 -13.35
C LEU A 337 2.12 6.11 -14.13
N LEU A 338 1.13 5.92 -15.01
CA LEU A 338 0.52 6.99 -15.80
C LEU A 338 -0.67 7.66 -15.09
N ASP A 339 -1.47 6.87 -14.35
CA ASP A 339 -2.72 7.34 -13.73
C ASP A 339 -2.53 8.38 -12.61
N VAL A 340 -1.31 8.51 -12.09
CA VAL A 340 -0.97 9.52 -11.06
C VAL A 340 -1.20 10.94 -11.58
N ASP A 341 -0.93 11.20 -12.87
CA ASP A 341 -1.09 12.54 -13.45
C ASP A 341 -2.55 12.82 -13.87
N LYS A 342 -3.34 11.79 -14.21
CA LYS A 342 -4.73 11.97 -14.67
C LYS A 342 -5.71 12.24 -13.53
N LYS A 343 -5.49 11.63 -12.35
CA LYS A 343 -6.37 11.85 -11.19
C LYS A 343 -6.27 13.24 -10.56
N GLY A 344 -5.27 14.04 -10.93
CA GLY A 344 -5.16 15.45 -10.55
C GLY A 344 -6.08 16.38 -11.35
N ASN A 345 -6.20 16.14 -12.66
CA ASN A 345 -6.97 17.03 -13.55
C ASN A 345 -8.49 16.91 -13.38
N ASP A 346 -9.02 15.74 -13.01
CA ASP A 346 -10.48 15.54 -12.88
C ASP A 346 -11.05 16.12 -11.57
N ALA A 347 -10.21 16.49 -10.60
CA ALA A 347 -10.66 17.04 -9.31
C ALA A 347 -10.79 18.57 -9.29
N VAL A 348 -10.31 19.28 -10.33
CA VAL A 348 -10.29 20.76 -10.40
C VAL A 348 -11.47 21.34 -11.21
N ALA A 349 -12.20 20.52 -11.96
CA ALA A 349 -13.36 20.97 -12.76
C ALA A 349 -14.68 21.13 -11.95
N GLY A 350 -14.66 20.96 -10.62
CA GLY A 350 -15.87 20.83 -9.80
C GLY A 350 -15.97 21.75 -8.58
N ALA A 351 -15.26 22.87 -8.52
CA ALA A 351 -15.40 23.85 -7.43
C ALA A 351 -15.65 25.26 -8.00
N GLY A 352 -16.86 25.77 -7.76
CA GLY A 352 -17.36 27.01 -8.32
C GLY A 352 -16.59 28.26 -7.89
N ALA A 353 -16.41 29.18 -8.84
CA ALA A 353 -15.91 30.52 -8.60
C ALA A 353 -17.05 31.43 -8.09
N PRO A 354 -16.84 32.22 -7.02
CA PRO A 354 -17.71 33.34 -6.68
C PRO A 354 -17.28 34.60 -7.46
N GLY A 355 -18.27 35.33 -7.98
CA GLY A 355 -18.08 36.54 -8.78
C GLY A 355 -17.70 37.79 -7.99
N GLY A 356 -17.20 38.81 -8.70
CA GLY A 356 -16.92 40.14 -8.14
C GLY A 356 -16.22 41.12 -9.10
N ARG A 357 -17.05 41.88 -9.83
CA ARG A 357 -16.87 43.11 -10.66
C ARG A 357 -15.62 44.02 -10.53
N GLY A 358 -15.24 44.57 -11.71
CA GLY A 358 -14.80 45.97 -11.98
C GLY A 358 -13.30 46.14 -12.30
N GLY A 359 -12.82 46.84 -13.33
CA GLY A 359 -13.39 47.61 -14.45
C GLY A 359 -12.29 48.45 -15.15
N SER A 360 -12.42 48.60 -16.48
CA SER A 360 -11.91 49.64 -17.41
C SER A 360 -10.48 49.69 -17.98
N GLY A 361 -10.47 49.76 -19.33
CA GLY A 361 -9.59 50.55 -20.23
C GLY A 361 -8.41 49.78 -20.86
N MET A 362 -8.14 49.74 -22.17
CA MET A 362 -8.64 50.49 -23.34
C MET A 362 -8.27 49.71 -24.64
N GLN A 363 -9.03 50.00 -25.71
CA GLN A 363 -8.98 49.68 -27.16
C GLN A 363 -7.59 49.45 -27.83
N ASP A 364 -7.44 48.73 -28.95
CA ASP A 364 -8.03 48.88 -30.31
C ASP A 364 -7.73 47.59 -31.13
N SER A 365 -8.66 46.88 -31.79
CA SER A 365 -9.43 47.13 -33.05
C SER A 365 -8.71 46.70 -34.35
N LEU A 366 -9.52 46.13 -35.28
CA LEU A 366 -9.36 45.74 -36.72
C LEU A 366 -9.76 44.25 -36.97
N SER A 367 -11.03 43.93 -37.26
CA SER A 367 -11.76 43.92 -38.57
C SER A 367 -11.32 42.75 -39.49
N ASN A 368 -12.13 41.85 -40.09
CA ASN A 368 -13.49 41.84 -40.67
C ASN A 368 -14.02 40.37 -40.69
N SER A 369 -15.29 40.07 -40.34
CA SER A 369 -16.49 39.84 -41.21
C SER A 369 -16.36 38.59 -42.12
N VAL A 370 -17.30 37.64 -42.29
CA VAL A 370 -18.76 37.70 -42.57
C VAL A 370 -19.39 36.28 -42.41
N GLU A 371 -20.62 36.24 -41.89
CA GLU A 371 -21.78 35.31 -42.05
C GLU A 371 -21.69 33.77 -42.10
N ASP A 372 -22.39 33.16 -41.13
CA ASP A 372 -23.63 32.36 -41.29
C ASP A 372 -23.73 31.32 -42.42
N SER A 373 -23.81 30.02 -42.05
CA SER A 373 -24.54 28.93 -42.74
C SER A 373 -24.17 27.55 -42.18
N LEU A 374 -25.07 26.89 -41.45
CA LEU A 374 -25.10 25.42 -41.35
C LEU A 374 -25.47 24.85 -42.73
N PRO A 375 -24.89 23.73 -43.24
CA PRO A 375 -25.56 22.43 -43.04
C PRO A 375 -24.70 21.14 -43.16
N MET A 376 -25.30 20.06 -42.67
CA MET A 376 -25.24 18.66 -43.15
C MET A 376 -23.92 17.87 -43.13
N ALA A 377 -24.00 16.79 -42.35
CA ALA A 377 -23.19 15.58 -42.45
C ALA A 377 -23.11 15.06 -43.90
N LYS A 378 -21.88 14.96 -44.41
CA LYS A 378 -21.53 14.08 -45.53
C LYS A 378 -20.60 13.00 -45.01
N SER A 379 -21.11 11.78 -44.99
CA SER A 379 -20.36 10.54 -44.87
C SER A 379 -19.23 10.49 -45.90
N LYS A 380 -17.98 10.44 -45.44
CA LYS A 380 -16.83 9.99 -46.23
C LYS A 380 -16.48 8.54 -45.84
N PRO A 381 -15.94 7.74 -46.78
CA PRO A 381 -15.76 6.31 -46.59
C PRO A 381 -14.69 6.03 -45.53
N TYR A 382 -14.94 5.03 -44.70
CA TYR A 382 -13.97 4.46 -43.77
C TYR A 382 -12.89 3.73 -44.57
N ASP A 383 -11.67 4.27 -44.57
CA ASP A 383 -10.47 3.61 -45.10
C ASP A 383 -9.70 2.96 -43.93
N PRO A 384 -9.58 1.63 -43.84
CA PRO A 384 -9.06 0.95 -42.65
C PRO A 384 -7.53 0.96 -42.51
N THR A 385 -6.76 1.69 -43.34
CA THR A 385 -5.29 1.45 -43.42
C THR A 385 -4.34 2.54 -42.93
N LEU A 386 -4.81 3.66 -42.37
CA LEU A 386 -3.91 4.75 -41.93
C LEU A 386 -4.32 5.38 -40.59
N GLN A 387 -4.37 4.59 -39.50
CA GLN A 387 -4.42 5.17 -38.15
C GLN A 387 -3.99 4.23 -36.99
N GLN A 388 -2.87 3.50 -37.14
CA GLN A 388 -2.34 2.68 -36.04
C GLN A 388 -0.94 3.05 -35.50
N GLY A 389 -0.29 4.11 -36.02
CA GLY A 389 1.10 4.43 -35.63
C GLY A 389 1.32 5.65 -34.71
N GLY A 390 0.38 6.60 -34.62
CA GLY A 390 0.69 7.94 -34.06
C GLY A 390 0.41 8.12 -32.56
N LEU A 391 -0.74 7.64 -32.07
CA LEU A 391 -1.15 7.84 -30.67
C LEU A 391 -0.64 6.76 -29.71
N HIS A 392 -0.40 5.54 -30.21
CA HIS A 392 0.12 4.45 -29.39
C HIS A 392 1.62 4.60 -29.07
N ASN A 393 2.39 5.22 -29.97
CA ASN A 393 3.83 5.41 -29.78
C ASN A 393 4.13 6.46 -28.70
N ASN A 394 3.41 7.59 -28.67
CA ASN A 394 3.65 8.62 -27.66
C ASN A 394 3.38 8.15 -26.22
N VAL A 395 2.31 7.37 -26.01
CA VAL A 395 1.99 6.80 -24.68
C VAL A 395 3.02 5.75 -24.27
N ALA A 396 3.46 4.91 -25.21
CA ALA A 396 4.51 3.93 -24.95
C ALA A 396 5.85 4.61 -24.60
N ASP A 397 6.21 5.68 -25.30
CA ASP A 397 7.45 6.43 -25.05
C ASP A 397 7.43 7.15 -23.68
N GLU A 398 6.29 7.73 -23.28
CA GLU A 398 6.11 8.31 -21.95
C GLU A 398 6.18 7.25 -20.83
N THR A 399 5.55 6.09 -21.02
CA THR A 399 5.67 4.99 -20.05
C THR A 399 7.10 4.51 -19.90
N ASN A 400 7.83 4.40 -20.99
CA ASN A 400 9.20 3.92 -21.00
C ASN A 400 10.16 4.93 -20.33
N SER A 401 9.91 6.23 -20.51
CA SER A 401 10.63 7.29 -19.81
C SER A 401 10.41 7.22 -18.30
N LYS A 402 9.16 7.10 -17.84
CA LYS A 402 8.84 6.95 -16.40
C LYS A 402 9.41 5.67 -15.80
N ALA A 403 9.27 4.54 -16.50
CA ALA A 403 9.89 3.26 -16.12
C ALA A 403 11.41 3.42 -15.91
N SER A 404 12.09 4.10 -16.84
CA SER A 404 13.52 4.37 -16.73
C SER A 404 13.88 5.27 -15.55
N GLN A 405 13.03 6.25 -15.20
CA GLN A 405 13.22 7.08 -14.00
C GLN A 405 13.09 6.26 -12.72
N VAL A 406 12.11 5.36 -12.63
CA VAL A 406 11.91 4.46 -11.49
C VAL A 406 13.13 3.55 -11.31
N ILE A 407 13.58 2.90 -12.38
CA ILE A 407 14.77 2.03 -12.34
C ILE A 407 16.02 2.81 -11.96
N LYS A 408 16.22 4.01 -12.52
CA LYS A 408 17.31 4.91 -12.13
C LYS A 408 17.24 5.27 -10.64
N ARG A 409 16.04 5.57 -10.13
CA ARG A 409 15.80 5.89 -8.72
C ARG A 409 16.17 4.73 -7.81
N VAL A 410 15.70 3.52 -8.10
CA VAL A 410 16.04 2.29 -7.36
C VAL A 410 17.55 2.06 -7.39
N LYS A 411 18.19 2.22 -8.56
CA LYS A 411 19.64 2.09 -8.70
C LYS A 411 20.37 3.08 -7.79
N CYS A 412 19.96 4.35 -7.75
CA CYS A 412 20.54 5.32 -6.84
C CYS A 412 20.43 4.92 -5.37
N LYS A 413 19.29 4.34 -4.94
CA LYS A 413 19.12 3.82 -3.58
C LYS A 413 20.08 2.66 -3.29
N LEU A 414 20.25 1.75 -4.24
CA LEU A 414 21.17 0.60 -4.12
C LEU A 414 22.66 0.99 -4.25
N THR A 415 22.97 2.23 -4.63
CA THR A 415 24.35 2.75 -4.70
C THR A 415 24.64 3.84 -3.67
N GLY A 416 23.66 4.25 -2.87
CA GLY A 416 23.80 5.35 -1.91
C GLY A 416 24.03 6.71 -2.59
N THR A 417 23.44 6.94 -3.76
CA THR A 417 23.53 8.21 -4.52
C THR A 417 22.17 8.88 -4.65
N ASP A 418 21.27 8.60 -3.73
CA ASP A 418 19.87 9.06 -3.75
C ASP A 418 19.64 10.35 -2.95
N PHE A 419 20.62 10.76 -2.16
CA PHE A 419 20.67 12.04 -1.45
C PHE A 419 21.40 13.10 -2.28
N GLN A 420 21.10 14.38 -2.03
CA GLN A 420 21.75 15.53 -2.69
C GLN A 420 23.17 15.78 -2.15
N THR A 421 23.98 14.71 -2.05
CA THR A 421 25.38 14.76 -1.65
C THR A 421 26.25 14.52 -2.88
N GLU A 422 27.33 15.27 -3.05
CA GLU A 422 28.25 15.13 -4.20
C GLU A 422 28.90 13.74 -4.30
N LYS A 423 28.89 12.96 -3.21
CA LYS A 423 29.50 11.62 -3.11
C LYS A 423 28.47 10.57 -2.71
N SER A 424 28.74 9.32 -3.11
CA SER A 424 27.98 8.16 -2.65
C SER A 424 28.16 7.97 -1.15
N VAL A 425 27.06 7.85 -0.42
CA VAL A 425 27.08 7.53 1.01
C VAL A 425 27.30 6.02 1.21
N ASN A 426 28.07 5.68 2.25
CA ASN A 426 28.18 4.29 2.69
C ASN A 426 26.85 3.81 3.29
N GLU A 427 26.74 2.51 3.54
CA GLU A 427 25.55 1.84 4.04
C GLU A 427 25.10 2.43 5.39
N GLN A 428 26.05 2.72 6.28
CA GLN A 428 25.78 3.25 7.63
C GLN A 428 25.23 4.68 7.60
N SER A 429 25.87 5.58 6.86
CA SER A 429 25.40 6.97 6.70
C SER A 429 24.09 7.02 5.93
N GLN A 430 23.88 6.12 4.96
CA GLN A 430 22.59 6.00 4.28
C GLN A 430 21.48 5.62 5.26
N VAL A 431 21.71 4.60 6.10
CA VAL A 431 20.75 4.18 7.14
C VAL A 431 20.47 5.32 8.14
N GLU A 432 21.50 6.06 8.55
CA GLU A 432 21.34 7.24 9.41
C GLU A 432 20.41 8.28 8.81
N LEU A 433 20.66 8.70 7.57
CA LEU A 433 19.84 9.70 6.88
C LEU A 433 18.39 9.23 6.70
N LEU A 434 18.18 7.95 6.41
CA LEU A 434 16.83 7.37 6.29
C LEU A 434 16.08 7.36 7.62
N ILE A 435 16.76 7.03 8.72
CA ILE A 435 16.19 7.08 10.07
C ILE A 435 15.81 8.52 10.43
N GLN A 436 16.71 9.48 10.17
CA GLN A 436 16.43 10.90 10.40
C GLN A 436 15.23 11.37 9.59
N GLN A 437 15.14 11.00 8.30
CA GLN A 437 14.00 11.35 7.45
C GLN A 437 12.69 10.74 7.96
N ALA A 438 12.72 9.48 8.42
CA ALA A 438 11.53 8.77 8.91
C ALA A 438 11.05 9.24 10.29
N THR A 439 11.92 9.86 11.08
CA THR A 439 11.63 10.34 12.45
C THR A 439 11.45 11.85 12.54
N ASN A 440 11.74 12.60 11.47
CA ASN A 440 11.57 14.05 11.46
C ASN A 440 10.09 14.45 11.57
N ASN A 441 9.77 15.25 12.59
CA ASN A 441 8.44 15.78 12.85
C ASN A 441 7.90 16.64 11.71
N GLU A 442 8.75 17.37 10.98
CA GLU A 442 8.36 18.14 9.79
C GLU A 442 7.82 17.22 8.69
N ASN A 443 8.41 16.03 8.51
CA ASN A 443 7.95 15.07 7.51
C ASN A 443 6.68 14.36 8.00
N LEU A 444 6.64 13.96 9.27
CA LEU A 444 5.54 13.20 9.85
C LEU A 444 4.25 14.04 9.96
N CYS A 445 4.34 15.33 10.30
CA CYS A 445 3.16 16.18 10.48
C CYS A 445 2.43 16.50 9.16
N GLN A 446 3.10 16.34 8.02
CA GLN A 446 2.54 16.51 6.67
C GLN A 446 1.76 15.28 6.18
N CYS A 447 1.94 14.11 6.81
CA CYS A 447 1.19 12.92 6.46
C CYS A 447 -0.32 13.14 6.70
N TYR A 448 -1.15 12.56 5.84
CA TYR A 448 -2.61 12.62 6.01
C TYR A 448 -3.05 11.98 7.34
N ILE A 449 -4.16 12.44 7.91
CA ILE A 449 -4.55 12.06 9.28
C ILE A 449 -4.75 10.55 9.48
N GLY A 450 -5.28 9.85 8.47
CA GLY A 450 -5.48 8.40 8.49
C GLY A 450 -4.16 7.60 8.47
N TRP A 451 -3.06 8.23 8.07
CA TRP A 451 -1.72 7.66 8.22
C TRP A 451 -1.31 7.54 9.69
N CYS A 452 -1.99 8.26 10.60
CA CYS A 452 -1.75 8.26 12.05
C CYS A 452 -0.27 8.51 12.40
N PRO A 453 0.32 9.67 12.02
CA PRO A 453 1.74 9.96 12.26
C PRO A 453 2.10 10.10 13.75
N PHE A 454 1.11 10.43 14.57
CA PHE A 454 1.21 10.63 16.02
C PHE A 454 1.18 9.33 16.83
N TRP A 455 0.91 8.18 16.20
CA TRP A 455 1.00 6.88 16.86
C TRP A 455 2.44 6.55 17.13
#